data_AF-A0A2W0AUU6-F1
#
_entry.id   AF-A0A2W0AUU6-F1
#
_cell.length_a   1.000
_cell.length_b   1.000
_cell.length_c   1.000
_cell.angle_alpha   90.00
_cell.angle_beta   90.00
_cell.angle_gamma   90.00
#
_symmetry.space_group_name_H-M   'P 1'
#
loop_
_entity.id
_entity.type
_entity.pdbx_description
1 polymer ?
#
loop_
_entity_poly.entity_id
_entity_poly.type
_entity_poly.pdbx_seq_one_letter_code
_entity_poly.pdbx_strand_id
1 'polypeptide(L)' 'MYKTALYDTFLAAGARMGEYGGIETAAAFKDVANEFRELNSGCALYDLGWRAKVSITGEDRVR' A
#
# COMPACT_ATOMS: atom_id res chain seq x y z
N MET A 1 11.29 -1.28 -12.12
CA MET A 1 10.33 -0.70 -11.17
C MET A 1 9.89 -1.82 -10.24
N TYR A 2 9.94 -1.63 -8.93
CA TYR A 2 9.54 -2.69 -7.98
C TYR A 2 8.02 -2.73 -7.88
N LYS A 3 7.45 -3.93 -7.72
CA LYS A 3 6.01 -4.15 -7.60
C LYS A 3 5.71 -4.73 -6.23
N THR A 4 4.60 -4.32 -5.62
CA THR A 4 4.13 -4.96 -4.39
C THR A 4 3.55 -6.34 -4.67
N ALA A 5 3.43 -7.19 -3.64
CA ALA A 5 2.92 -8.55 -3.78
C ALA A 5 1.47 -8.60 -4.30
N LEU A 6 0.70 -7.51 -4.13
CA LEU A 6 -0.69 -7.41 -4.57
C LEU A 6 -0.85 -6.71 -5.93
N TYR A 7 0.25 -6.41 -6.63
CA TYR A 7 0.22 -5.64 -7.88
C TYR A 7 -0.74 -6.26 -8.92
N ASP A 8 -0.56 -7.53 -9.26
CA ASP A 8 -1.38 -8.18 -10.29
C ASP A 8 -2.85 -8.31 -9.86
N THR A 9 -3.08 -8.52 -8.56
CA THR A 9 -4.43 -8.55 -7.97
C THR A 9 -5.14 -7.21 -8.17
N PHE A 10 -4.45 -6.09 -7.92
CA PHE A 10 -5.05 -4.77 -8.11
C PHE A 10 -5.20 -4.40 -9.57
N LEU A 11 -4.27 -4.82 -10.43
CA LEU A 11 -4.38 -4.58 -11.87
C LEU A 11 -5.62 -5.28 -12.42
N ALA A 12 -5.83 -6.54 -12.04
CA ALA A 12 -7.02 -7.31 -12.39
C ALA A 12 -8.31 -6.72 -11.78
N ALA A 13 -8.22 -6.10 -10.60
CA ALA A 13 -9.35 -5.40 -9.96
C ALA A 13 -9.65 -4.03 -10.58
N GLY A 14 -8.92 -3.61 -11.62
CA GLY A 14 -9.15 -2.34 -12.32
C GLY A 14 -8.52 -1.13 -11.64
N ALA A 15 -7.57 -1.32 -10.72
CA ALA A 15 -6.85 -0.22 -10.12
C ALA A 15 -6.02 0.52 -11.16
N ARG A 16 -6.00 1.85 -11.06
CA ARG A 16 -5.07 2.70 -11.78
C ARG A 16 -3.71 2.64 -11.09
N MET A 17 -2.72 2.09 -11.78
CA MET A 17 -1.36 2.02 -11.27
C MET A 17 -0.65 3.36 -11.34
N GLY A 18 0.27 3.58 -10.40
CA GLY A 18 1.12 4.76 -10.35
C GLY A 18 2.45 4.47 -9.66
N GLU A 19 3.41 5.37 -9.87
CA GLU A 19 4.71 5.33 -9.22
C GLU A 19 4.66 6.06 -7.87
N TYR A 20 5.24 5.43 -6.85
CA TYR A 20 5.48 6.05 -5.56
C TYR A 20 6.80 5.52 -4.95
N GLY A 21 7.81 6.38 -4.84
CA GLY A 21 9.07 6.08 -4.17
C GLY A 21 9.87 4.91 -4.80
N GLY A 22 9.84 4.79 -6.13
CA GLY A 22 10.47 3.71 -6.91
C GLY A 22 9.61 2.46 -7.08
N ILE A 23 8.37 2.47 -6.55
CA ILE A 23 7.45 1.33 -6.54
C ILE A 23 6.26 1.60 -7.45
N GLU A 24 5.85 0.62 -8.24
CA GLU A 24 4.59 0.61 -8.96
C GLU A 24 3.50 -0.03 -8.07
N THR A 25 2.45 0.72 -7.75
CA THR A 25 1.34 0.26 -6.91
C THR A 25 0.02 0.95 -7.29
N ALA A 26 -1.09 0.56 -6.66
CA ALA A 26 -2.41 1.15 -6.90
C ALA A 26 -2.45 2.60 -6.42
N ALA A 27 -2.65 3.55 -7.35
CA ALA A 27 -2.82 4.96 -7.05
C ALA A 27 -4.29 5.34 -6.77
N ALA A 28 -5.23 4.60 -7.36
CA ALA A 28 -6.68 4.70 -7.10
C ALA A 28 -7.40 3.46 -7.65
N PHE A 29 -8.53 3.10 -7.05
CA PHE A 29 -9.45 2.07 -7.57
C PHE A 29 -10.69 2.67 -8.25
N LYS A 30 -11.08 3.88 -7.85
CA LYS A 30 -12.21 4.68 -8.35
C LYS A 30 -11.84 6.17 -8.27
N ASP A 31 -12.77 6.99 -7.79
CA ASP A 31 -12.56 8.39 -7.48
C ASP A 31 -11.88 8.56 -6.12
N VAL A 32 -10.78 9.31 -6.09
CA VAL A 32 -9.96 9.50 -4.88
C VAL A 32 -10.74 10.20 -3.77
N ALA A 33 -11.59 11.18 -4.11
CA ALA A 33 -12.39 11.88 -3.10
C ALA A 33 -13.42 10.94 -2.47
N ASN A 34 -14.01 10.04 -3.26
CA ASN A 34 -14.89 8.99 -2.76
C ASN A 34 -14.15 7.97 -1.89
N GLU A 35 -13.00 7.47 -2.32
CA GLU A 35 -12.17 6.54 -1.53
C GLU A 35 -11.78 7.15 -0.18
N PHE A 36 -11.40 8.42 -0.16
CA PHE A 36 -11.10 9.14 1.08
C PHE A 36 -12.34 9.34 1.96
N ARG A 37 -13.51 9.57 1.36
CA ARG A 37 -14.77 9.66 2.12
C ARG A 37 -15.08 8.34 2.82
N GLU A 38 -14.97 7.22 2.11
CA GLU A 38 -15.18 5.86 2.66
C GLU A 38 -14.18 5.53 3.78
N LEU A 39 -12.93 5.98 3.67
CA LEU A 39 -11.96 5.90 4.77
C LEU A 39 -12.47 6.60 6.05
N ASN A 40 -13.08 7.78 5.90
CA ASN A 40 -13.56 8.56 7.04
C ASN A 40 -14.89 8.04 7.63
N SER A 41 -15.78 7.50 6.81
CA SER A 41 -17.10 7.04 7.25
C SER A 41 -17.19 5.53 7.52
N GLY A 42 -16.20 4.75 7.09
CA GLY A 42 -16.21 3.30 7.15
C GLY A 42 -14.82 2.72 7.37
N CYS A 43 -14.29 2.06 6.34
CA CYS A 43 -13.00 1.38 6.39
C CYS A 43 -12.33 1.44 5.01
N ALA A 44 -11.01 1.57 5.00
CA ALA A 44 -10.21 1.46 3.78
C ALA A 44 -9.04 0.52 4.01
N LEU A 45 -8.63 -0.19 2.95
CA LEU A 45 -7.47 -1.06 2.93
C LEU A 45 -6.41 -0.43 2.02
N TYR A 46 -5.18 -0.37 2.53
CA TYR A 46 -4.02 0.11 1.79
C TYR A 46 -2.99 -1.01 1.67
N ASP A 47 -2.45 -1.20 0.47
CA ASP A 47 -1.25 -1.99 0.28
C ASP A 47 -0.01 -1.13 0.53
N LEU A 48 0.64 -1.42 1.65
CA LEU A 48 1.90 -0.82 2.05
C LEU A 48 3.03 -1.84 2.03
N GLY A 49 2.91 -2.89 1.20
CA GLY A 49 3.89 -3.97 1.08
C GLY A 49 5.28 -3.53 0.62
N TRP A 50 5.41 -2.28 0.16
CA TRP A 50 6.69 -1.64 -0.12
C TRP A 50 7.43 -1.14 1.12
N ARG A 51 6.78 -1.05 2.28
CA ARG A 51 7.44 -0.64 3.52
C ARG A 51 8.35 -1.75 4.01
N ALA A 52 9.60 -1.41 4.29
CA ALA A 52 10.51 -2.33 4.95
C ALA A 52 10.02 -2.66 6.37
N LYS A 53 10.11 -3.93 6.76
CA LYS A 53 9.95 -4.39 8.13
C LYS A 53 11.32 -4.68 8.72
N VAL A 54 11.69 -3.97 9.77
CA VAL A 54 12.93 -4.19 10.52
C VAL A 54 12.61 -4.97 11.79
N SER A 55 13.35 -6.06 12.03
CA SER A 55 13.23 -6.87 13.25
C SER A 55 14.56 -6.82 14.00
N ILE A 56 14.54 -6.26 15.21
CA ILE A 56 15.74 -6.11 16.06
C ILE A 56 15.68 -7.16 17.18
N THR A 57 16.77 -7.88 17.38
CA THR A 57 16.90 -8.95 18.39
C THR A 57 18.13 -8.72 19.27
N GLY A 58 18.24 -9.43 20.39
CA GLY A 58 19.34 -9.29 21.36
C GLY A 58 18.87 -8.88 22.76
N GLU A 59 19.73 -9.08 23.76
CA GLU A 59 19.43 -8.74 25.17
C GLU A 59 19.21 -7.25 25.37
N ASP A 60 20.00 -6.40 24.70
CA ASP A 60 19.94 -4.94 24.84
C ASP A 60 19.07 -4.23 23.78
N ARG A 61 18.23 -4.97 23.03
CA ARG A 61 17.40 -4.40 21.94
C ARG A 61 16.40 -3.29 22.36
N VAL A 62 16.22 -3.09 23.67
CA VAL A 62 15.30 -2.11 24.27
C VAL A 62 16.00 -1.09 25.17
N ARG A 63 17.33 -1.11 25.25
CA ARG A 63 18.13 -0.24 26.13
C ARG A 63 18.87 0.82 25.34
#